data_AF-A0A3D4FDH1-F1
#
_entry.id   AF-A0A3D4FDH1-F1
#
_cell.length_a   1.000
_cell.length_b   1.000
_cell.length_c   1.000
_cell.angle_alpha   90.00
_cell.angle_beta   90.00
_cell.angle_gamma   90.00
#
_symmetry.space_group_name_H-M   'P 1'
#
loop_
_entity.id
_entity.type
_entity.pdbx_description
1 polymer ?
#
loop_
_entity_poly.entity_id
_entity_poly.type
_entity_poly.pdbx_seq_one_letter_code
_entity_poly.pdbx_strand_id
1 'polypeptide(L)'
;VAHIDVTPTILDACGIRFPEGPKMDGRSFLPLLDGRPSVWLDRTLFIQSHRGDVPVRYHHFAARNQRWKLLHASGFGKEGFQGAPRLELYDMQLDPLETREVSRFFPEVVKEMTAAYDRWFDDVAATRPNNYAPPKIVIGSMEENPTWLTRQDWRHLQGKPWGANSNGHWSVRLTRPGFYRVIVHTKEARKATAVRMTLGDASWDDFQPNQAGQLEKEIQVALPTEGELQVELQLEDENVGPHQLEIHYRPSSKKP
;
A
#
# COMPACT_ATOMS: atom_id res chain seq x y z
N VAL A 1 -3.87 8.89 -22.66
CA VAL A 1 -2.82 8.02 -22.09
C VAL A 1 -2.84 8.16 -20.58
N ALA A 2 -2.48 7.13 -19.83
CA ALA A 2 -2.38 7.12 -18.36
C ALA A 2 -1.09 6.41 -17.89
N HIS A 3 -0.72 6.58 -16.62
CA HIS A 3 0.47 5.94 -16.04
C HIS A 3 0.45 4.41 -16.15
N ILE A 4 -0.72 3.78 -16.05
CA ILE A 4 -0.91 2.33 -16.25
C ILE A 4 -0.54 1.86 -17.67
N ASP A 5 -0.47 2.77 -18.65
CA ASP A 5 -0.09 2.43 -20.03
C ASP A 5 1.42 2.34 -20.23
N VAL A 6 2.23 2.76 -19.26
CA VAL A 6 3.70 2.80 -19.40
C VAL A 6 4.27 1.39 -19.50
N THR A 7 3.92 0.49 -18.57
CA THR A 7 4.39 -0.90 -18.58
C THR A 7 4.08 -1.64 -19.88
N PRO A 8 2.81 -1.70 -20.37
CA PRO A 8 2.51 -2.38 -21.64
C PRO A 8 3.22 -1.72 -22.84
N THR A 9 3.49 -0.42 -22.79
CA THR A 9 4.25 0.28 -23.85
C THR A 9 5.72 -0.12 -23.84
N ILE A 10 6.36 -0.26 -22.67
CA ILE A 10 7.74 -0.72 -22.55
C ILE A 10 7.87 -2.17 -23.05
N LEU A 11 6.94 -3.06 -22.69
CA LEU A 11 6.95 -4.44 -23.16
C LEU A 11 6.84 -4.53 -24.69
N ASP A 12 5.91 -3.76 -25.28
CA ASP A 12 5.74 -3.65 -26.72
C ASP A 12 7.02 -3.13 -27.41
N ALA A 13 7.63 -2.08 -26.86
CA ALA A 13 8.89 -1.52 -27.37
C ALA A 13 10.05 -2.52 -27.32
N CYS A 14 10.07 -3.42 -26.34
CA CYS A 14 11.07 -4.49 -26.21
C CYS A 14 10.73 -5.75 -27.01
N GLY A 15 9.58 -5.82 -27.69
CA GLY A 15 9.11 -7.03 -28.36
C GLY A 15 8.82 -8.20 -27.40
N ILE A 16 8.58 -7.88 -26.12
CA ILE A 16 8.31 -8.86 -25.08
C ILE A 16 6.81 -9.15 -25.08
N ARG A 17 6.45 -10.44 -25.20
CA ARG A 17 5.06 -10.86 -25.02
C ARG A 17 4.63 -10.60 -23.58
N PHE A 18 3.39 -10.20 -23.43
CA PHE A 18 2.77 -10.07 -22.11
C PHE A 18 2.97 -11.38 -21.31
N PRO A 19 3.53 -11.30 -20.09
CA PRO A 19 3.73 -12.49 -19.28
C PRO A 19 2.37 -13.12 -18.95
N GLU A 20 2.34 -14.44 -18.85
CA GLU A 20 1.18 -15.14 -18.27
C GLU A 20 1.00 -14.67 -16.83
N GLY A 21 -0.21 -14.22 -16.47
CA GLY A 21 -0.42 -13.62 -15.15
C GLY A 21 -1.66 -12.73 -15.08
N PRO A 22 -1.72 -11.82 -14.09
CA PRO A 22 -2.85 -10.91 -13.92
C PRO A 22 -3.00 -10.01 -15.14
N LYS A 23 -4.26 -9.76 -15.51
CA LYS A 23 -4.62 -8.84 -16.60
C LYS A 23 -4.07 -7.45 -16.30
N MET A 24 -3.40 -6.83 -17.27
CA MET A 24 -3.03 -5.42 -17.17
C MET A 24 -4.16 -4.52 -17.66
N ASP A 25 -4.42 -3.44 -16.92
CA ASP A 25 -5.44 -2.44 -17.26
C ASP A 25 -4.97 -1.43 -18.34
N GLY A 26 -3.66 -1.31 -18.50
CA GLY A 26 -3.04 -0.45 -19.49
C GLY A 26 -3.05 -1.04 -20.90
N ARG A 27 -2.83 -0.20 -21.90
CA ARG A 27 -2.58 -0.62 -23.30
C ARG A 27 -1.40 0.16 -23.87
N SER A 28 -0.62 -0.47 -24.75
CA SER A 28 0.54 0.19 -25.37
C SER A 28 0.10 1.42 -26.19
N PHE A 29 0.73 2.56 -25.94
CA PHE A 29 0.59 3.76 -26.78
C PHE A 29 1.77 3.93 -27.75
N LEU A 30 2.66 2.93 -27.87
CA LEU A 30 3.79 2.97 -28.79
C LEU A 30 3.38 3.29 -30.25
N PRO A 31 2.26 2.75 -30.79
CA PRO A 31 1.81 3.11 -32.14
C PRO A 31 1.54 4.60 -32.34
N LEU A 32 1.19 5.34 -31.27
CA LEU A 32 0.99 6.78 -31.35
C LEU A 32 2.31 7.56 -31.42
N LEU A 33 3.40 6.99 -30.92
CA LEU A 33 4.72 7.62 -30.89
C LEU A 33 5.50 7.39 -32.19
N ASP A 34 5.38 6.21 -32.78
CA ASP A 34 6.12 5.82 -33.98
C ASP A 34 5.34 6.02 -35.29
N GLY A 35 4.14 6.63 -35.21
CA GLY A 35 3.33 7.00 -36.36
C GLY A 35 2.63 5.82 -37.04
N ARG A 36 2.61 4.63 -36.43
CA ARG A 36 1.82 3.51 -36.94
C ARG A 36 0.32 3.83 -36.84
N PRO A 37 -0.47 3.50 -37.88
CA PRO A 37 -1.93 3.62 -37.80
C PRO A 37 -2.47 2.85 -36.60
N SER A 38 -3.19 3.54 -35.72
CA SER A 38 -3.74 2.95 -34.51
C SER A 38 -5.09 3.57 -34.18
N VAL A 39 -6.07 2.70 -33.86
CA VAL A 39 -7.38 3.14 -33.37
C VAL A 39 -7.26 3.39 -31.88
N TRP A 40 -7.11 4.66 -31.50
CA TRP A 40 -7.03 5.05 -30.09
C TRP A 40 -8.41 5.44 -29.54
N LEU A 41 -9.23 4.43 -29.23
CA LEU A 41 -10.59 4.64 -28.72
C LEU A 41 -10.59 5.39 -27.39
N ASP A 42 -11.58 6.26 -27.19
CA ASP A 42 -11.82 6.84 -25.88
C ASP A 42 -12.06 5.74 -24.83
N ARG A 43 -11.65 6.01 -23.60
CA ARG A 43 -11.87 5.13 -22.46
C ARG A 43 -11.96 5.94 -21.18
N THR A 44 -12.75 5.44 -20.25
CA THR A 44 -12.82 6.01 -18.91
C THR A 44 -11.65 5.48 -18.07
N LEU A 45 -10.84 6.39 -17.55
CA LEU A 45 -9.81 6.14 -16.56
C LEU A 45 -10.40 6.31 -15.17
N PHE A 46 -10.14 5.38 -14.28
CA PHE A 46 -10.59 5.44 -12.89
C PHE A 46 -9.41 5.69 -11.97
N ILE A 47 -9.58 6.65 -11.08
CA ILE A 47 -8.60 7.01 -10.05
C ILE A 47 -9.35 6.98 -8.74
N GLN A 48 -8.95 6.11 -7.82
CA GLN A 48 -9.54 6.07 -6.48
C GLN A 48 -8.42 6.10 -5.45
N SER A 49 -8.55 7.00 -4.49
CA SER A 49 -7.64 7.08 -3.35
C SER A 49 -8.34 6.60 -2.10
N HIS A 50 -7.64 5.79 -1.29
CA HIS A 50 -8.17 5.23 -0.07
C HIS A 50 -7.18 5.36 1.09
N ARG A 51 -7.74 5.34 2.30
CA ARG A 51 -7.06 5.07 3.56
C ARG A 51 -7.73 3.87 4.19
N GLY A 52 -7.01 3.16 5.07
CA GLY A 52 -7.49 1.90 5.65
C GLY A 52 -7.19 0.70 4.77
N ASP A 53 -7.64 -0.47 5.24
CA ASP A 53 -7.26 -1.77 4.65
C ASP A 53 -8.13 -2.24 3.49
N VAL A 54 -9.35 -1.70 3.41
CA VAL A 54 -10.35 -2.12 2.43
C VAL A 54 -10.86 -0.87 1.71
N PRO A 55 -10.84 -0.85 0.36
CA PRO A 55 -11.40 0.26 -0.39
C PRO A 55 -12.91 0.35 -0.18
N VAL A 56 -13.40 1.56 0.04
CA VAL A 56 -14.83 1.84 0.17
C VAL A 56 -15.38 2.27 -1.18
N ARG A 57 -16.42 1.59 -1.67
CA ARG A 57 -17.06 1.94 -2.95
C ARG A 57 -17.54 3.39 -2.92
N TYR A 58 -17.33 4.10 -4.02
CA TYR A 58 -17.53 5.53 -4.21
C TYR A 58 -16.69 6.45 -3.32
N HIS A 59 -15.80 5.95 -2.47
CA HIS A 59 -14.98 6.85 -1.65
C HIS A 59 -13.86 7.47 -2.47
N HIS A 60 -13.85 8.79 -2.54
CA HIS A 60 -12.77 9.62 -3.07
C HIS A 60 -12.21 9.14 -4.41
N PHE A 61 -13.07 9.15 -5.43
CA PHE A 61 -12.73 8.70 -6.78
C PHE A 61 -12.98 9.77 -7.83
N ALA A 62 -12.36 9.57 -8.99
CA ALA A 62 -12.67 10.25 -10.24
C ALA A 62 -12.68 9.23 -11.40
N ALA A 63 -13.68 9.35 -12.27
CA ALA A 63 -13.79 8.65 -13.54
C ALA A 63 -13.66 9.69 -14.66
N ARG A 64 -12.70 9.52 -15.56
CA ARG A 64 -12.33 10.53 -16.58
C ARG A 64 -12.19 9.90 -17.95
N ASN A 65 -12.95 10.38 -18.92
CA ASN A 65 -12.73 10.11 -20.35
C ASN A 65 -12.34 11.40 -21.09
N GLN A 66 -12.40 11.44 -22.43
CA GLN A 66 -11.99 12.62 -23.20
C GLN A 66 -12.79 13.88 -22.88
N ARG A 67 -14.10 13.74 -22.60
CA ARG A 67 -14.99 14.90 -22.39
C ARG A 67 -15.40 15.06 -20.94
N TRP A 68 -15.68 13.97 -20.24
CA TRP A 68 -16.34 14.01 -18.95
C TRP A 68 -15.39 13.60 -17.83
N LYS A 69 -15.53 14.30 -16.71
CA LYS A 69 -14.97 13.90 -15.42
C LYS A 69 -16.09 13.81 -14.40
N LEU A 70 -16.39 12.60 -13.95
CA LEU A 70 -17.27 12.33 -12.82
C LEU A 70 -16.40 12.15 -11.59
N LEU A 71 -16.73 12.77 -10.45
CA LEU A 71 -15.97 12.59 -9.22
C LEU A 71 -16.87 12.58 -7.98
N HIS A 72 -16.31 12.06 -6.89
CA HIS A 72 -16.85 12.22 -5.54
C HIS A 72 -15.73 12.64 -4.59
N ALA A 73 -15.70 13.92 -4.20
CA ALA A 73 -14.65 14.48 -3.34
C ALA A 73 -14.94 14.24 -1.84
N SER A 74 -15.08 12.98 -1.39
CA SER A 74 -15.41 12.66 0.00
C SER A 74 -14.27 12.94 1.02
N GLY A 75 -13.02 12.98 0.54
CA GLY A 75 -11.84 13.44 1.28
C GLY A 75 -10.71 12.41 1.36
N PHE A 76 -9.52 12.80 0.90
CA PHE A 76 -8.31 11.97 0.83
C PHE A 76 -7.83 11.40 2.18
N GLY A 77 -8.01 12.14 3.26
CA GLY A 77 -7.52 11.77 4.60
C GLY A 77 -8.46 10.87 5.41
N LYS A 78 -9.55 10.39 4.81
CA LYS A 78 -10.58 9.60 5.49
C LYS A 78 -10.57 8.17 4.98
N GLU A 79 -10.89 7.22 5.85
CA GLU A 79 -11.06 5.80 5.48
C GLU A 79 -12.39 5.54 4.77
N GLY A 80 -13.36 6.44 4.94
CA GLY A 80 -14.65 6.36 4.26
C GLY A 80 -15.42 7.69 4.31
N PHE A 81 -16.71 7.61 4.03
CA PHE A 81 -17.63 8.75 4.03
C PHE A 81 -19.00 8.34 4.56
N GLN A 82 -19.81 9.33 4.92
CA GLN A 82 -21.17 9.13 5.45
C GLN A 82 -22.21 9.65 4.47
N GLY A 83 -23.36 8.98 4.43
CA GLY A 83 -24.48 9.33 3.56
C GLY A 83 -24.31 8.86 2.12
N ALA A 84 -25.18 9.35 1.24
CA ALA A 84 -25.11 9.04 -0.18
C ALA A 84 -23.91 9.77 -0.84
N PRO A 85 -23.29 9.16 -1.86
CA PRO A 85 -22.21 9.82 -2.59
C PRO A 85 -22.72 11.09 -3.26
N ARG A 86 -21.95 12.17 -3.15
CA ARG A 86 -22.21 13.43 -3.87
C ARG A 86 -21.40 13.43 -5.16
N LEU A 87 -22.04 12.99 -6.23
CA LEU A 87 -21.43 12.91 -7.54
C LEU A 87 -21.45 14.27 -8.23
N GLU A 88 -20.30 14.71 -8.71
CA GLU A 88 -20.10 15.95 -9.45
C GLU A 88 -19.61 15.61 -10.86
N LEU A 89 -20.16 16.28 -11.87
CA LEU A 89 -19.80 16.08 -13.27
C LEU A 89 -19.27 17.37 -13.88
N TYR A 90 -18.14 17.28 -14.58
CA TYR A 90 -17.51 18.39 -15.29
C TYR A 90 -17.29 18.04 -16.76
N ASP A 91 -17.57 19.00 -17.65
CA ASP A 91 -17.22 18.92 -19.07
C ASP A 91 -15.81 19.45 -19.27
N MET A 92 -14.83 18.57 -19.35
CA MET A 92 -13.40 18.89 -19.48
C MET A 92 -13.04 19.56 -20.81
N GLN A 93 -13.90 19.51 -21.83
CA GLN A 93 -13.66 20.21 -23.10
C GLN A 93 -14.07 21.68 -23.02
N LEU A 94 -15.16 21.97 -22.30
CA LEU A 94 -15.69 23.33 -22.15
C LEU A 94 -15.23 24.03 -20.86
N ASP A 95 -14.88 23.25 -19.84
CA ASP A 95 -14.48 23.71 -18.51
C ASP A 95 -13.25 22.92 -18.01
N PRO A 96 -12.07 23.12 -18.62
CA PRO A 96 -10.84 22.41 -18.23
C PRO A 96 -10.35 22.75 -16.81
N LEU A 97 -10.87 23.83 -16.21
CA LEU A 97 -10.54 24.27 -14.84
C LEU A 97 -11.54 23.77 -13.79
N GLU A 98 -12.56 23.01 -14.18
CA GLU A 98 -13.54 22.40 -13.28
C GLU A 98 -14.29 23.43 -12.41
N THR A 99 -14.61 24.57 -13.00
CA THR A 99 -15.29 25.69 -12.33
C THR A 99 -16.81 25.57 -12.30
N ARG A 100 -17.39 24.72 -13.14
CA ARG A 100 -18.84 24.57 -13.33
C ARG A 100 -19.27 23.12 -13.26
N GLU A 101 -19.90 22.77 -12.15
CA GLU A 101 -20.59 21.49 -11.94
C GLU A 101 -21.86 21.41 -12.83
N VAL A 102 -22.03 20.32 -13.58
CA VAL A 102 -23.11 20.16 -14.56
C VAL A 102 -23.94 18.87 -14.44
N SER A 103 -23.79 18.08 -13.37
CA SER A 103 -24.49 16.79 -13.18
C SER A 103 -26.00 16.88 -13.37
N ARG A 104 -26.63 17.93 -12.82
CA ARG A 104 -28.07 18.18 -12.93
C ARG A 104 -28.57 18.37 -14.36
N PHE A 105 -27.71 18.83 -15.26
CA PHE A 105 -28.05 19.06 -16.67
C PHE A 105 -27.78 17.83 -17.54
N PHE A 106 -26.95 16.88 -17.08
CA PHE A 106 -26.57 15.68 -17.81
C PHE A 106 -26.74 14.41 -16.95
N PRO A 107 -27.94 14.10 -16.44
CA PRO A 107 -28.18 12.97 -15.54
C PRO A 107 -27.87 11.61 -16.19
N GLU A 108 -28.09 11.47 -17.51
CA GLU A 108 -27.76 10.24 -18.23
C GLU A 108 -26.24 9.99 -18.29
N VAL A 109 -25.43 11.05 -18.41
CA VAL A 109 -23.96 10.94 -18.38
C VAL A 109 -23.48 10.51 -17.00
N VAL A 110 -24.06 11.10 -15.94
CA VAL A 110 -23.79 10.69 -14.56
C VAL A 110 -24.08 9.20 -14.41
N LYS A 111 -25.27 8.74 -14.81
CA LYS A 111 -25.67 7.33 -14.73
C LYS A 111 -24.73 6.41 -15.50
N GLU A 112 -24.35 6.76 -16.72
CA GLU A 112 -23.44 5.96 -17.54
C GLU A 112 -22.06 5.84 -16.88
N MET A 113 -21.49 6.95 -16.45
CA MET A 113 -20.16 6.99 -15.84
C MET A 113 -20.14 6.32 -14.46
N THR A 114 -21.21 6.44 -13.67
CA THR A 114 -21.37 5.70 -12.41
C THR A 114 -21.42 4.21 -12.66
N ALA A 115 -22.22 3.76 -13.64
CA ALA A 115 -22.28 2.34 -13.99
C ALA A 115 -20.92 1.82 -14.51
N ALA A 116 -20.14 2.66 -15.21
CA ALA A 116 -18.79 2.32 -15.62
C ALA A 116 -17.83 2.18 -14.42
N TYR A 117 -17.94 3.08 -13.44
CA TYR A 117 -17.22 2.99 -12.17
C TYR A 117 -17.56 1.71 -11.41
N ASP A 118 -18.84 1.34 -11.31
CA ASP A 118 -19.26 0.13 -10.60
C ASP A 118 -18.65 -1.13 -11.20
N ARG A 119 -18.70 -1.24 -12.54
CA ARG A 119 -18.06 -2.35 -13.26
C ARG A 119 -16.56 -2.41 -13.02
N TRP A 120 -15.88 -1.26 -13.05
CA TRP A 120 -14.45 -1.19 -12.77
C TRP A 120 -14.15 -1.60 -11.33
N PHE A 121 -14.91 -1.08 -10.36
CA PHE A 121 -14.71 -1.38 -8.95
C PHE A 121 -14.88 -2.88 -8.69
N ASP A 122 -15.90 -3.52 -9.27
CA ASP A 122 -16.15 -4.96 -9.14
C ASP A 122 -15.04 -5.81 -9.77
N ASP A 123 -14.51 -5.40 -10.93
CA ASP A 123 -13.40 -6.08 -11.61
C ASP A 123 -12.12 -6.07 -10.75
N VAL A 124 -11.70 -4.89 -10.29
CA VAL A 124 -10.47 -4.76 -9.48
C VAL A 124 -10.63 -5.29 -8.05
N ALA A 125 -11.86 -5.38 -7.56
CA ALA A 125 -12.21 -5.97 -6.26
C ALA A 125 -12.14 -7.52 -6.23
N ALA A 126 -11.99 -8.18 -7.39
CA ALA A 126 -12.09 -9.63 -7.52
C ALA A 126 -10.80 -10.32 -8.02
N THR A 127 -9.67 -9.61 -8.04
CA THR A 127 -8.44 -10.10 -8.70
C THR A 127 -7.69 -11.19 -7.93
N ARG A 128 -7.98 -11.41 -6.64
CA ARG A 128 -7.37 -12.46 -5.81
C ARG A 128 -8.34 -13.02 -4.75
N PRO A 129 -8.15 -14.28 -4.28
CA PRO A 129 -9.08 -14.95 -3.36
C PRO A 129 -9.35 -14.19 -2.04
N ASN A 130 -8.35 -13.47 -1.54
CA ASN A 130 -8.51 -12.52 -0.44
C ASN A 130 -8.04 -11.14 -0.91
N ASN A 131 -8.93 -10.40 -1.59
CA ASN A 131 -8.59 -9.18 -2.31
C ASN A 131 -8.02 -8.06 -1.45
N TYR A 132 -8.18 -8.13 -0.13
CA TYR A 132 -7.77 -7.08 0.79
C TYR A 132 -6.89 -7.58 1.93
N ALA A 133 -6.43 -8.84 1.88
CA ALA A 133 -5.40 -9.30 2.81
C ALA A 133 -4.15 -8.42 2.68
N PRO A 134 -3.60 -7.92 3.81
CA PRO A 134 -2.31 -7.27 3.81
C PRO A 134 -1.25 -8.19 3.21
N PRO A 135 -0.39 -7.71 2.30
CA PRO A 135 0.75 -8.49 1.84
C PRO A 135 1.67 -8.78 3.03
N LYS A 136 2.22 -9.99 3.08
CA LYS A 136 3.17 -10.37 4.12
C LYS A 136 4.57 -9.93 3.71
N ILE A 137 5.25 -9.20 4.59
CA ILE A 137 6.64 -8.82 4.40
C ILE A 137 7.52 -10.05 4.61
N VAL A 138 8.36 -10.37 3.63
CA VAL A 138 9.22 -11.55 3.67
C VAL A 138 10.48 -11.23 4.47
N ILE A 139 10.72 -11.98 5.54
CA ILE A 139 11.94 -11.88 6.35
C ILE A 139 12.78 -13.15 6.16
N GLY A 140 14.08 -12.99 5.96
CA GLY A 140 15.03 -14.10 5.77
C GLY A 140 15.32 -14.50 4.32
N SER A 141 14.85 -13.73 3.35
CA SER A 141 15.29 -13.81 1.95
C SER A 141 16.75 -13.30 1.83
N MET A 142 17.54 -13.85 0.90
CA MET A 142 18.89 -13.32 0.62
C MET A 142 18.86 -12.17 -0.39
N GLU A 143 17.77 -12.09 -1.15
CA GLU A 143 17.48 -11.07 -2.14
C GLU A 143 17.14 -9.73 -1.46
N GLU A 144 16.63 -9.78 -0.23
CA GLU A 144 16.38 -8.62 0.64
C GLU A 144 16.88 -8.88 2.08
N ASN A 145 18.17 -8.59 2.33
CA ASN A 145 18.82 -8.71 3.64
C ASN A 145 19.78 -7.52 3.87
N PRO A 146 19.53 -6.62 4.85
CA PRO A 146 18.47 -6.70 5.85
C PRO A 146 17.07 -6.39 5.29
N THR A 147 16.06 -6.93 5.96
CA THR A 147 14.66 -6.54 5.76
C THR A 147 14.33 -5.35 6.65
N TRP A 148 13.68 -4.32 6.10
CA TRP A 148 13.25 -3.13 6.83
C TRP A 148 11.74 -3.16 7.06
N LEU A 149 11.30 -3.02 8.32
CA LEU A 149 9.88 -2.86 8.65
C LEU A 149 9.62 -1.42 9.08
N THR A 150 8.79 -0.70 8.32
CA THR A 150 8.50 0.71 8.58
C THR A 150 7.09 0.92 9.10
N ARG A 151 6.85 2.05 9.76
CA ARG A 151 5.50 2.43 10.23
C ARG A 151 4.49 2.72 9.12
N GLN A 152 4.91 2.75 7.85
CA GLN A 152 3.96 2.85 6.74
C GLN A 152 3.31 1.49 6.44
N ASP A 153 4.01 0.40 6.74
CA ASP A 153 3.58 -0.94 6.38
C ASP A 153 2.75 -1.62 7.47
N TRP A 154 2.85 -1.15 8.72
CA TRP A 154 2.13 -1.74 9.85
C TRP A 154 0.62 -1.46 9.80
N ARG A 155 -0.14 -2.29 10.50
CA ARG A 155 -1.55 -2.03 10.80
C ARG A 155 -1.66 -1.42 12.19
N HIS A 156 -2.33 -0.29 12.23
CA HIS A 156 -2.42 0.53 13.43
C HIS A 156 -3.28 -0.15 14.50
N LEU A 157 -2.78 -0.16 15.74
CA LEU A 157 -3.48 -0.73 16.90
C LEU A 157 -3.80 0.31 17.96
N GLN A 158 -2.88 1.24 18.23
CA GLN A 158 -2.98 2.16 19.37
C GLN A 158 -2.39 3.53 19.04
N GLY A 159 -2.94 4.57 19.68
CA GLY A 159 -2.47 5.95 19.61
C GLY A 159 -3.05 6.70 18.41
N LYS A 160 -2.40 7.79 17.99
CA LYS A 160 -2.77 8.47 16.74
C LYS A 160 -2.06 7.78 15.56
N PRO A 161 -2.74 7.41 14.46
CA PRO A 161 -2.06 6.89 13.27
C PRO A 161 -0.88 7.77 12.84
N TRP A 162 0.30 7.15 12.68
CA TRP A 162 1.59 7.80 12.41
C TRP A 162 2.08 8.84 13.45
N GLY A 163 1.34 9.07 14.53
CA GLY A 163 1.71 9.95 15.65
C GLY A 163 2.87 9.42 16.50
N ALA A 164 3.44 10.23 17.38
CA ALA A 164 4.59 9.82 18.20
C ALA A 164 4.25 8.67 19.18
N ASN A 165 2.99 8.59 19.62
CA ASN A 165 2.46 7.57 20.53
C ASN A 165 1.80 6.39 19.81
N SER A 166 2.04 6.22 18.51
CA SER A 166 1.38 5.19 17.71
C SER A 166 2.07 3.83 17.90
N ASN A 167 1.29 2.76 17.87
CA ASN A 167 1.78 1.39 17.74
C ASN A 167 0.92 0.59 16.74
N GLY A 168 1.47 -0.52 16.26
CA GLY A 168 0.86 -1.40 15.28
C GLY A 168 1.62 -2.72 15.14
N HIS A 169 1.19 -3.55 14.19
CA HIS A 169 1.86 -4.80 13.85
C HIS A 169 2.17 -4.88 12.36
N TRP A 170 3.20 -5.62 11.98
CA TRP A 170 3.48 -5.98 10.59
C TRP A 170 2.97 -7.38 10.30
N SER A 171 2.29 -7.57 9.16
CA SER A 171 2.04 -8.93 8.67
C SER A 171 3.33 -9.44 8.04
N VAL A 172 3.95 -10.47 8.62
CA VAL A 172 5.25 -10.97 8.19
C VAL A 172 5.23 -12.47 7.88
N ARG A 173 6.19 -12.89 7.07
CA ARG A 173 6.52 -14.30 6.83
C ARG A 173 8.03 -14.48 6.97
N LEU A 174 8.44 -15.17 8.03
CA LEU A 174 9.81 -15.62 8.22
C LEU A 174 10.01 -16.92 7.45
N THR A 175 10.86 -16.88 6.44
CA THR A 175 10.97 -17.97 5.46
C THR A 175 11.99 -19.03 5.83
N ARG A 176 12.85 -18.78 6.82
CA ARG A 176 13.99 -19.67 7.13
C ARG A 176 14.15 -19.85 8.64
N PRO A 177 14.58 -21.04 9.10
CA PRO A 177 15.14 -21.19 10.43
C PRO A 177 16.56 -20.59 10.46
N GLY A 178 17.00 -20.12 11.62
CA GLY A 178 18.35 -19.58 11.79
C GLY A 178 18.44 -18.47 12.81
N PHE A 179 19.53 -17.72 12.77
CA PHE A 179 19.75 -16.58 13.63
C PHE A 179 19.39 -15.28 12.91
N TYR A 180 18.77 -14.38 13.65
CA TYR A 180 18.41 -13.06 13.16
C TYR A 180 18.94 -12.02 14.14
N ARG A 181 19.67 -11.03 13.62
CA ARG A 181 19.99 -9.82 14.40
C ARG A 181 18.91 -8.80 14.12
N VAL A 182 18.15 -8.46 15.15
CA VAL A 182 17.07 -7.48 15.10
C VAL A 182 17.57 -6.19 15.72
N ILE A 183 17.46 -5.09 14.99
CA ILE A 183 17.76 -3.75 15.46
C ILE A 183 16.47 -2.93 15.46
N VAL A 184 16.12 -2.43 16.63
CA VAL A 184 14.93 -1.62 16.90
C VAL A 184 15.35 -0.17 16.94
N HIS A 185 14.85 0.63 16.01
CA HIS A 185 15.13 2.06 15.94
C HIS A 185 14.04 2.84 16.66
N THR A 186 14.41 3.69 17.61
CA THR A 186 13.49 4.61 18.29
C THR A 186 13.41 5.94 17.55
N LYS A 187 12.27 6.62 17.64
CA LYS A 187 12.10 7.93 17.01
C LYS A 187 12.96 8.96 17.74
N GLU A 188 13.71 9.78 17.01
CA GLU A 188 14.50 10.89 17.57
C GLU A 188 15.44 10.46 18.73
N ALA A 189 15.96 9.24 18.67
CA ALA A 189 16.81 8.65 19.70
C ALA A 189 16.23 8.66 21.12
N ARG A 190 14.89 8.62 21.25
CA ARG A 190 14.21 8.42 22.54
C ARG A 190 14.75 7.17 23.23
N LYS A 191 15.06 7.28 24.52
CA LYS A 191 15.56 6.17 25.33
C LYS A 191 14.39 5.26 25.73
N ALA A 192 14.46 4.00 25.33
CA ALA A 192 13.56 2.95 25.80
C ALA A 192 14.19 2.22 26.97
N THR A 193 13.40 1.93 28.01
CA THR A 193 13.82 1.17 29.20
C THR A 193 13.63 -0.33 29.01
N ALA A 194 12.68 -0.72 28.16
CA ALA A 194 12.45 -2.10 27.77
C ALA A 194 11.90 -2.18 26.33
N VAL A 195 12.08 -3.34 25.72
CA VAL A 195 11.51 -3.68 24.42
C VAL A 195 10.90 -5.06 24.53
N ARG A 196 9.67 -5.21 24.06
CA ARG A 196 9.03 -6.50 23.83
C ARG A 196 8.70 -6.65 22.35
N MET A 197 9.19 -7.71 21.73
CA MET A 197 8.85 -8.08 20.37
C MET A 197 8.10 -9.41 20.39
N THR A 198 6.97 -9.49 19.70
CA THR A 198 6.17 -10.71 19.59
C THR A 198 5.94 -11.09 18.14
N LEU A 199 5.80 -12.39 17.89
CA LEU A 199 5.37 -12.95 16.60
C LEU A 199 4.61 -14.26 16.86
N GLY A 200 3.28 -14.22 16.76
CA GLY A 200 2.45 -15.34 17.20
C GLY A 200 2.67 -15.63 18.69
N ASP A 201 2.98 -16.89 19.04
CA ASP A 201 3.25 -17.31 20.42
C ASP A 201 4.69 -17.02 20.88
N ALA A 202 5.57 -16.58 19.97
CA ALA A 202 6.95 -16.25 20.32
C ALA A 202 7.04 -14.81 20.87
N SER A 203 7.85 -14.63 21.92
CA SER A 203 8.19 -13.34 22.50
C SER A 203 9.69 -13.23 22.72
N TRP A 204 10.23 -12.05 22.48
CA TRP A 204 11.60 -11.69 22.77
C TRP A 204 11.63 -10.35 23.49
N ASP A 205 12.25 -10.34 24.67
CA ASP A 205 12.45 -9.14 25.48
C ASP A 205 13.97 -8.82 25.58
N ASP A 206 14.45 -8.09 26.58
CA ASP A 206 15.89 -7.91 26.90
C ASP A 206 16.80 -7.41 25.76
N PHE A 207 16.30 -6.54 24.88
CA PHE A 207 17.12 -5.89 23.85
C PHE A 207 18.17 -4.98 24.50
N GLN A 208 19.40 -5.03 24.01
CA GLN A 208 20.52 -4.27 24.55
C GLN A 208 20.75 -2.98 23.76
N PRO A 209 21.15 -1.88 24.40
CA PRO A 209 21.55 -0.67 23.68
C PRO A 209 22.70 -0.96 22.71
N ASN A 210 22.52 -0.59 21.44
CA ASN A 210 23.56 -0.68 20.41
C ASN A 210 24.25 0.69 20.21
N GLN A 211 23.45 1.71 19.92
CA GLN A 211 23.87 3.11 19.81
C GLN A 211 22.70 4.04 20.12
N ALA A 212 22.90 5.36 20.05
CA ALA A 212 21.85 6.32 20.33
C ALA A 212 20.60 6.05 19.47
N GLY A 213 19.46 5.78 20.12
CA GLY A 213 18.21 5.46 19.46
C GLY A 213 18.09 4.05 18.89
N GLN A 214 18.99 3.13 19.24
CA GLN A 214 18.95 1.76 18.76
C GLN A 214 19.13 0.75 19.89
N LEU A 215 18.27 -0.26 19.88
CA LEU A 215 18.40 -1.45 20.71
C LEU A 215 18.49 -2.67 19.82
N GLU A 216 19.27 -3.67 20.20
CA GLU A 216 19.47 -4.86 19.39
C GLU A 216 19.33 -6.16 20.18
N LYS A 217 18.99 -7.23 19.47
CA LYS A 217 18.99 -8.59 19.99
C LYS A 217 19.24 -9.59 18.87
N GLU A 218 20.03 -10.62 19.18
CA GLU A 218 20.05 -11.83 18.38
C GLU A 218 18.93 -12.77 18.83
N ILE A 219 18.11 -13.22 17.88
CA ILE A 219 17.06 -14.20 18.10
C ILE A 219 17.34 -15.44 17.27
N GLN A 220 16.87 -16.59 17.75
CA GLN A 220 16.87 -17.82 16.98
C GLN A 220 15.43 -18.18 16.61
N VAL A 221 15.22 -18.48 15.34
CA VAL A 221 13.93 -18.93 14.80
C VAL A 221 14.09 -20.37 14.39
N ALA A 222 13.33 -21.27 15.03
CA ALA A 222 13.49 -22.71 14.86
C ALA A 222 12.84 -23.24 13.57
N LEU A 223 11.73 -22.63 13.14
CA LEU A 223 10.95 -23.02 11.98
C LEU A 223 10.45 -21.78 11.23
N PRO A 224 10.26 -21.87 9.89
CA PRO A 224 9.52 -20.85 9.17
C PRO A 224 8.16 -20.61 9.81
N THR A 225 7.78 -19.35 9.95
CA THR A 225 6.55 -18.94 10.62
C THR A 225 5.99 -17.69 9.94
N GLU A 226 4.69 -17.49 10.07
CA GLU A 226 4.00 -16.29 9.59
C GLU A 226 3.01 -15.81 10.65
N GLY A 227 2.81 -14.50 10.71
CA GLY A 227 1.96 -13.91 11.72
C GLY A 227 2.10 -12.40 11.79
N GLU A 228 1.52 -11.84 12.84
CA GLU A 228 1.63 -10.43 13.16
C GLU A 228 2.85 -10.22 14.05
N LEU A 229 3.85 -9.50 13.56
CA LEU A 229 5.00 -9.07 14.33
C LEU A 229 4.68 -7.72 14.98
N GLN A 230 4.74 -7.65 16.29
CA GLN A 230 4.52 -6.43 17.04
C GLN A 230 5.75 -6.11 17.88
N VAL A 231 6.05 -4.81 18.02
CA VAL A 231 7.10 -4.33 18.92
C VAL A 231 6.55 -3.24 19.80
N GLU A 232 6.73 -3.39 21.10
CA GLU A 232 6.38 -2.41 22.11
C GLU A 232 7.67 -1.87 22.74
N LEU A 233 7.86 -0.56 22.66
CA LEU A 233 8.89 0.18 23.36
C LEU A 233 8.30 0.75 24.64
N GLN A 234 8.85 0.36 25.79
CA GLN A 234 8.55 1.01 27.05
C GLN A 234 9.46 2.23 27.20
N LEU A 235 8.87 3.41 27.26
CA LEU A 235 9.53 4.67 27.59
C LEU A 235 9.20 5.04 29.04
N GLU A 236 9.80 6.11 29.57
CA GLU A 236 9.57 6.53 30.97
C GLU A 236 8.08 6.77 31.29
N ASP A 237 7.35 7.39 30.36
CA ASP A 237 5.95 7.85 30.59
C ASP A 237 4.89 7.12 29.74
N GLU A 238 5.30 6.34 28.74
CA GLU A 238 4.37 5.72 27.77
C GLU A 238 4.95 4.49 27.06
N ASN A 239 4.06 3.65 26.55
CA ASN A 239 4.40 2.58 25.61
C ASN A 239 4.07 3.03 24.19
N VAL A 240 5.02 2.85 23.27
CA VAL A 240 4.89 3.24 21.86
C VAL A 240 5.43 2.17 20.92
N GLY A 241 5.09 2.23 19.65
CA GLY A 241 5.77 1.43 18.63
C GLY A 241 7.14 2.01 18.26
N PRO A 242 8.04 1.19 17.68
CA PRO A 242 9.32 1.69 17.20
C PRO A 242 9.17 2.60 15.98
N HIS A 243 10.24 3.33 15.65
CA HIS A 243 10.30 4.11 14.43
C HIS A 243 10.40 3.22 13.18
N GLN A 244 11.21 2.17 13.27
CA GLN A 244 11.40 1.14 12.25
C GLN A 244 12.16 -0.05 12.86
N LEU A 245 12.08 -1.20 12.20
CA LEU A 245 12.90 -2.38 12.50
C LEU A 245 13.82 -2.69 11.33
N GLU A 246 15.01 -3.16 11.66
CA GLU A 246 16.00 -3.66 10.72
C GLU A 246 16.36 -5.08 11.14
N ILE A 247 16.13 -6.05 10.25
CA ILE A 247 16.27 -7.47 10.57
C ILE A 247 17.26 -8.11 9.60
N HIS A 248 18.40 -8.53 10.14
CA HIS A 248 19.45 -9.23 9.40
C HIS A 248 19.31 -10.73 9.60
N TYR A 249 19.10 -11.47 8.51
CA TYR A 249 19.22 -12.93 8.54
C TYR A 249 20.68 -13.35 8.47
N ARG A 250 21.09 -14.22 9.39
CA ARG A 250 22.41 -14.85 9.42
C ARG A 250 22.24 -16.35 9.15
N PRO A 251 22.68 -16.84 7.98
CA PRO A 251 22.76 -18.27 7.72
C PRO A 251 23.58 -18.92 8.83
N SER A 252 23.14 -20.09 9.30
CA SER A 252 23.86 -20.88 10.30
C SER A 252 25.24 -21.29 9.77
N SER A 253 26.22 -20.41 9.93
CA SER A 253 27.64 -20.74 9.82
C SER A 253 28.43 -19.80 10.73
N LYS A 254 28.78 -20.36 11.90
CA LYS A 254 29.69 -19.87 12.95
C LYS A 254 29.15 -18.78 13.89
N LYS A 255 29.06 -19.15 15.18
CA LYS A 255 29.17 -18.21 16.30
C LYS A 255 30.47 -17.40 16.14
N PRO A 256 30.48 -16.10 16.52
CA PRO A 256 31.71 -15.32 16.61
C PRO A 256 32.73 -15.98 17.54
#